data_AF-A0A7U6Y3X5-F1
#
_entry.id   AF-A0A7U6Y3X5-F1
#
_cell.length_a   1.000
_cell.length_b   1.000
_cell.length_c   1.000
_cell.angle_alpha   90.00
_cell.angle_beta   90.00
_cell.angle_gamma   90.00
#
_symmetry.space_group_name_H-M   'P 1'
#
loop_
_entity.id
_entity.type
_entity.pdbx_description
1 polymer ?
#
loop_
_entity_poly.entity_id
_entity_poly.type
_entity_poly.pdbx_seq_one_letter_code
_entity_poly.pdbx_strand_id
1 'polypeptide(L)'
;MEASPYLPALDYISNRMDGVQGFLSPLDAGLFLALDLAQKGAGVAGDMAEIGVLHGRSAFLMAHLLRPEERMQAIDIFDLYWPNPPYNHPDAFIGNALELGFDLGRFNLVKADTTKEPARVLETVGQGKARLFHVDGDHRLTHILADSKIALEATSPDGVIVFDDVFSYLMPEVTEGILTTFKGRTDFVPLALSPNKAYFCPPHLKSRYAAYVIECLPNNLDTEVRRLLDHWVITFSAEKPVVLRYFDKMGGGGGEVLHRNIQGRNIDFSLPP
;
A
#
# COMPACT_ATOMS: atom_id res chain seq x y z
N MET A 1 -12.84 -1.20 -27.51
CA MET A 1 -12.85 -1.32 -26.05
C MET A 1 -11.43 -1.03 -25.60
N GLU A 2 -11.22 0.05 -24.86
CA GLU A 2 -9.93 0.26 -24.19
C GLU A 2 -9.78 -0.79 -23.09
N ALA A 3 -8.58 -1.34 -22.96
CA ALA A 3 -8.22 -2.25 -21.88
C ALA A 3 -8.45 -1.58 -20.52
N SER A 4 -8.89 -2.35 -19.51
CA SER A 4 -9.02 -1.84 -18.14
C SER A 4 -7.70 -1.22 -17.67
N PRO A 5 -7.70 -0.03 -17.06
CA PRO A 5 -6.48 0.65 -16.63
C PRO A 5 -5.71 -0.12 -15.55
N TYR A 6 -6.32 -1.15 -14.94
CA TYR A 6 -5.72 -2.00 -13.94
C TYR A 6 -5.05 -3.26 -14.50
N LEU A 7 -5.20 -3.57 -15.80
CA LEU A 7 -4.54 -4.75 -16.38
C LEU A 7 -3.02 -4.78 -16.14
N PRO A 8 -2.27 -3.67 -16.26
CA PRO A 8 -0.83 -3.69 -15.96
C PRO A 8 -0.53 -4.01 -14.49
N ALA A 9 -1.29 -3.45 -13.55
CA ALA A 9 -1.11 -3.75 -12.13
C ALA A 9 -1.47 -5.20 -11.79
N LEU A 10 -2.53 -5.75 -12.38
CA LEU A 10 -2.94 -7.14 -12.19
C LEU A 10 -1.94 -8.13 -12.79
N ASP A 11 -1.40 -7.85 -13.98
CA ASP A 11 -0.31 -8.63 -14.58
C ASP A 11 0.94 -8.60 -13.70
N TYR A 12 1.31 -7.41 -13.20
CA TYR A 12 2.43 -7.29 -12.28
C TYR A 12 2.25 -8.18 -11.05
N ILE A 13 1.12 -8.06 -10.35
CA ILE A 13 0.85 -8.86 -9.13
C ILE A 13 0.86 -10.36 -9.42
N SER A 14 0.27 -10.78 -10.53
CA SER A 14 0.06 -12.21 -10.80
C SER A 14 1.30 -12.89 -11.37
N ASN A 15 2.11 -12.17 -12.15
CA ASN A 15 3.12 -12.80 -13.01
C ASN A 15 4.54 -12.24 -12.83
N ARG A 16 4.70 -11.00 -12.34
CA ARG A 16 6.01 -10.31 -12.38
C ARG A 16 6.54 -9.87 -11.02
N MET A 17 5.67 -9.69 -10.03
CA MET A 17 6.01 -9.21 -8.69
C MET A 17 7.03 -10.13 -7.99
N ASP A 18 6.94 -11.44 -8.20
CA ASP A 18 7.87 -12.42 -7.62
C ASP A 18 9.29 -12.33 -8.20
N GLY A 19 9.46 -11.75 -9.40
CA GLY A 19 10.76 -11.49 -10.00
C GLY A 19 11.52 -10.33 -9.37
N VAL A 20 10.83 -9.44 -8.64
CA VAL A 20 11.43 -8.31 -7.92
C VAL A 20 11.63 -8.71 -6.47
N GLN A 21 12.88 -8.70 -5.98
CA GLN A 21 13.15 -8.97 -4.57
C GLN A 21 12.51 -7.90 -3.66
N GLY A 22 11.90 -8.32 -2.54
CA GLY A 22 11.25 -7.42 -1.58
C GLY A 22 10.07 -8.09 -0.89
N PHE A 23 9.25 -7.31 -0.19
CA PHE A 23 8.10 -7.82 0.57
C PHE A 23 6.82 -7.09 0.18
N LEU A 24 5.85 -7.82 -0.36
CA LEU A 24 4.48 -7.32 -0.56
C LEU A 24 3.55 -8.53 -0.64
N SER A 25 2.55 -8.59 0.23
CA SER A 25 1.58 -9.69 0.19
C SER A 25 0.55 -9.46 -0.92
N PRO A 26 -0.03 -10.51 -1.52
CA PRO A 26 -1.16 -10.36 -2.46
C PRO A 26 -2.37 -9.65 -1.85
N LEU A 27 -2.58 -9.77 -0.53
CA LEU A 27 -3.63 -9.04 0.20
C LEU A 27 -3.37 -7.54 0.16
N ASP A 28 -2.16 -7.11 0.54
CA ASP A 28 -1.79 -5.70 0.56
C ASP A 28 -1.74 -5.10 -0.85
N ALA A 29 -1.31 -5.88 -1.84
CA ALA A 29 -1.42 -5.48 -3.25
C ALA A 29 -2.88 -5.23 -3.66
N GLY A 30 -3.82 -6.09 -3.23
CA GLY A 30 -5.25 -5.90 -3.41
C GLY A 30 -5.80 -4.68 -2.67
N LEU A 31 -5.30 -4.39 -1.46
CA LEU A 31 -5.66 -3.19 -0.71
C LEU A 31 -5.20 -1.92 -1.43
N PHE A 32 -3.99 -1.90 -1.99
CA PHE A 32 -3.47 -0.76 -2.75
C PHE A 32 -4.34 -0.48 -3.99
N LEU A 33 -4.72 -1.54 -4.72
CA LEU A 33 -5.66 -1.47 -5.85
C LEU A 33 -7.02 -0.88 -5.43
N ALA A 34 -7.61 -1.39 -4.34
CA ALA A 34 -8.91 -0.95 -3.86
C ALA A 34 -8.89 0.52 -3.42
N LEU A 35 -7.83 0.95 -2.73
CA LEU A 35 -7.63 2.34 -2.33
C LEU A 35 -7.43 3.26 -3.52
N ASP A 36 -6.63 2.85 -4.52
CA ASP A 36 -6.46 3.62 -5.75
C ASP A 36 -7.79 3.79 -6.51
N LEU A 37 -8.61 2.74 -6.59
CA LEU A 37 -9.94 2.82 -7.20
C LEU A 37 -10.85 3.78 -6.43
N ALA A 38 -10.83 3.71 -5.11
CA ALA A 38 -11.62 4.60 -4.26
C ALA A 38 -11.21 6.07 -4.41
N GLN A 39 -9.90 6.34 -4.48
CA GLN A 39 -9.31 7.65 -4.72
C GLN A 39 -9.66 8.19 -6.11
N LYS A 40 -9.51 7.37 -7.15
CA LYS A 40 -9.90 7.74 -8.52
C LYS A 40 -11.37 8.09 -8.63
N GLY A 41 -12.25 7.28 -8.04
CA GLY A 41 -13.67 7.57 -7.99
C GLY A 41 -14.05 8.79 -7.15
N ALA A 42 -13.17 9.24 -6.25
CA ALA A 42 -13.35 10.45 -5.42
C ALA A 42 -12.72 11.70 -6.05
N GLY A 43 -12.01 11.56 -7.18
CA GLY A 43 -11.21 12.65 -7.74
C GLY A 43 -9.94 12.98 -6.94
N VAL A 44 -9.55 12.14 -5.97
CA VAL A 44 -8.30 12.30 -5.23
C VAL A 44 -7.13 11.97 -6.16
N ALA A 45 -6.29 12.97 -6.39
CA ALA A 45 -5.14 12.91 -7.27
C ALA A 45 -3.88 13.42 -6.55
N GLY A 46 -2.73 12.98 -7.02
CA GLY A 46 -1.45 13.27 -6.41
C GLY A 46 -0.45 12.14 -6.66
N ASP A 47 0.80 12.42 -6.37
CA ASP A 47 1.88 11.45 -6.47
C ASP A 47 1.66 10.27 -5.51
N MET A 48 2.44 9.21 -5.68
CA MET A 48 2.59 8.19 -4.64
C MET A 48 4.01 8.26 -4.09
N ALA A 49 4.18 7.92 -2.82
CA ALA A 49 5.48 7.99 -2.17
C ALA A 49 5.74 6.73 -1.33
N GLU A 50 7.01 6.33 -1.27
CA GLU A 50 7.46 5.22 -0.44
C GLU A 50 8.81 5.52 0.19
N ILE A 51 8.91 5.35 1.52
CA ILE A 51 10.18 5.30 2.24
C ILE A 51 10.56 3.84 2.42
N GLY A 52 11.79 3.47 2.01
CA GLY A 52 12.31 2.10 2.04
C GLY A 52 11.91 1.30 0.81
N VAL A 53 12.30 1.76 -0.38
CA VAL A 53 11.87 1.11 -1.62
C VAL A 53 12.63 -0.17 -1.98
N LEU A 54 13.83 -0.37 -1.42
CA LEU A 54 14.71 -1.50 -1.75
C LEU A 54 14.86 -1.67 -3.28
N HIS A 55 14.45 -2.82 -3.81
CA HIS A 55 14.52 -3.15 -5.23
C HIS A 55 13.22 -2.79 -5.99
N GLY A 56 12.25 -2.18 -5.33
CA GLY A 56 11.06 -1.56 -5.92
C GLY A 56 9.77 -2.39 -5.93
N ARG A 57 9.69 -3.53 -5.22
CA ARG A 57 8.55 -4.47 -5.33
C ARG A 57 7.19 -3.78 -5.17
N SER A 58 7.00 -2.98 -4.13
CA SER A 58 5.78 -2.22 -3.86
C SER A 58 5.72 -0.92 -4.66
N ALA A 59 6.84 -0.19 -4.81
CA ALA A 59 6.94 0.97 -5.69
C ALA A 59 6.45 0.72 -7.12
N PHE A 60 6.75 -0.44 -7.70
CA PHE A 60 6.32 -0.78 -9.07
C PHE A 60 4.83 -1.09 -9.17
N LEU A 61 4.23 -1.71 -8.15
CA LEU A 61 2.78 -1.80 -8.09
C LEU A 61 2.17 -0.40 -8.06
N MET A 62 2.64 0.46 -7.15
CA MET A 62 2.18 1.85 -7.06
C MET A 62 2.37 2.61 -8.38
N ALA A 63 3.49 2.42 -9.07
CA ALA A 63 3.78 3.05 -10.36
C ALA A 63 2.80 2.64 -11.47
N HIS A 64 2.27 1.42 -11.44
CA HIS A 64 1.20 0.99 -12.35
C HIS A 64 -0.16 1.63 -12.04
N LEU A 65 -0.35 2.17 -10.82
CA LEU A 65 -1.60 2.82 -10.40
C LEU A 65 -1.62 4.32 -10.69
N LEU A 66 -0.45 4.93 -10.93
CA LEU A 66 -0.28 6.35 -11.22
C LEU A 66 -1.03 6.78 -12.49
N ARG A 67 -1.66 7.95 -12.44
CA ARG A 67 -2.15 8.68 -13.62
C ARG A 67 -0.97 9.20 -14.47
N PRO A 68 -1.20 9.67 -15.71
CA PRO A 68 -0.12 10.21 -16.56
C PRO A 68 0.69 11.33 -15.90
N GLU A 69 0.02 12.24 -15.19
CA GLU A 69 0.63 13.41 -14.54
C GLU A 69 1.22 13.12 -13.15
N GLU A 70 1.02 11.91 -12.61
CA GLU A 70 1.49 11.53 -11.28
C GLU A 70 2.83 10.80 -11.37
N ARG A 71 3.66 10.96 -10.33
CA ARG A 71 4.97 10.33 -10.21
C ARG A 71 5.09 9.48 -8.95
N MET A 72 6.03 8.53 -8.99
CA MET A 72 6.41 7.74 -7.82
C MET A 72 7.63 8.39 -7.15
N GLN A 73 7.47 8.82 -5.91
CA GLN A 73 8.54 9.35 -5.07
C GLN A 73 9.15 8.17 -4.31
N ALA A 74 10.37 7.76 -4.68
CA ALA A 74 11.02 6.55 -4.18
C ALA A 74 12.19 6.94 -3.28
N ILE A 75 12.01 6.89 -1.95
CA ILE A 75 12.96 7.34 -0.94
C ILE A 75 13.66 6.14 -0.30
N ASP A 76 15.00 6.12 -0.31
CA ASP A 76 15.81 5.09 0.36
C ASP A 76 17.23 5.62 0.58
N ILE A 77 18.01 5.01 1.47
CA ILE A 77 19.44 5.32 1.58
C ILE A 77 20.25 4.74 0.42
N PHE A 78 19.75 3.70 -0.26
CA PHE A 78 20.39 3.07 -1.43
C PHE A 78 21.88 2.77 -1.20
N ASP A 79 22.18 2.24 0.00
CA ASP A 79 23.55 2.01 0.51
C ASP A 79 23.58 0.99 1.67
N LEU A 80 22.62 0.05 1.70
CA LEU A 80 22.61 -0.98 2.75
C LEU A 80 23.59 -2.11 2.39
N TYR A 81 24.81 -2.00 2.89
CA TYR A 81 25.83 -3.06 2.82
C TYR A 81 26.10 -3.68 4.20
N TRP A 82 25.22 -4.55 4.74
CA TRP A 82 25.62 -5.49 5.82
C TRP A 82 24.55 -6.57 6.14
N PRO A 83 24.92 -7.84 6.42
CA PRO A 83 26.24 -8.48 6.36
C PRO A 83 26.54 -9.22 5.05
N ASN A 84 25.66 -9.21 4.05
CA ASN A 84 25.96 -9.77 2.72
C ASN A 84 25.85 -8.64 1.68
N PRO A 85 26.90 -8.35 0.89
CA PRO A 85 26.76 -7.58 -0.35
C PRO A 85 26.05 -8.42 -1.43
N PRO A 86 25.29 -7.82 -2.38
CA PRO A 86 24.92 -6.40 -2.53
C PRO A 86 23.40 -6.22 -2.30
N TYR A 87 22.96 -5.87 -1.08
CA TYR A 87 21.54 -6.04 -0.73
C TYR A 87 20.64 -4.79 -0.88
N ASN A 88 21.17 -3.61 -1.23
CA ASN A 88 20.33 -2.50 -1.70
C ASN A 88 21.17 -1.44 -2.41
N HIS A 89 21.23 -1.48 -3.75
CA HIS A 89 21.89 -0.48 -4.59
C HIS A 89 20.87 0.08 -5.58
N PRO A 90 20.90 1.37 -5.96
CA PRO A 90 19.89 1.94 -6.85
C PRO A 90 19.88 1.26 -8.23
N ASP A 91 20.99 0.65 -8.65
CA ASP A 91 21.06 -0.15 -9.87
C ASP A 91 20.09 -1.34 -9.87
N ALA A 92 19.81 -1.95 -8.71
CA ALA A 92 18.84 -3.05 -8.64
C ALA A 92 17.42 -2.54 -8.90
N PHE A 93 17.04 -1.41 -8.28
CA PHE A 93 15.78 -0.73 -8.56
C PHE A 93 15.68 -0.33 -10.04
N ILE A 94 16.70 0.33 -10.57
CA ILE A 94 16.72 0.81 -11.97
C ILE A 94 16.66 -0.37 -12.94
N GLY A 95 17.43 -1.43 -12.70
CA GLY A 95 17.42 -2.65 -13.51
C GLY A 95 16.04 -3.28 -13.58
N ASN A 96 15.39 -3.48 -12.42
CA ASN A 96 14.03 -4.01 -12.36
C ASN A 96 13.01 -3.09 -13.05
N ALA A 97 13.13 -1.77 -12.87
CA ALA A 97 12.24 -0.81 -13.53
C ALA A 97 12.32 -0.92 -15.06
N LEU A 98 13.54 -1.04 -15.60
CA LEU A 98 13.78 -1.21 -17.03
C LEU A 98 13.29 -2.57 -17.54
N GLU A 99 13.52 -3.65 -16.78
CA GLU A 99 13.05 -5.00 -17.12
C GLU A 99 11.51 -5.08 -17.16
N LEU A 100 10.83 -4.38 -16.25
CA LEU A 100 9.38 -4.26 -16.21
C LEU A 100 8.82 -3.28 -17.26
N GLY A 101 9.68 -2.61 -18.02
CA GLY A 101 9.31 -1.71 -19.11
C GLY A 101 8.82 -0.33 -18.66
N PHE A 102 9.20 0.11 -17.45
CA PHE A 102 8.86 1.46 -17.02
C PHE A 102 9.76 2.52 -17.68
N ASP A 103 9.17 3.68 -17.95
CA ASP A 103 9.92 4.92 -18.16
C ASP A 103 10.49 5.40 -16.81
N LEU A 104 11.81 5.54 -16.72
CA LEU A 104 12.48 6.03 -15.51
C LEU A 104 12.02 7.44 -15.09
N GLY A 105 11.52 8.26 -16.04
CA GLY A 105 10.93 9.57 -15.74
C GLY A 105 9.70 9.51 -14.81
N ARG A 106 9.05 8.34 -14.72
CA ARG A 106 7.93 8.09 -13.79
C ARG A 106 8.35 8.05 -12.33
N PHE A 107 9.64 7.86 -12.06
CA PHE A 107 10.19 7.81 -10.71
C PHE A 107 11.00 9.06 -10.40
N ASN A 108 10.96 9.45 -9.14
CA ASN A 108 11.91 10.37 -8.54
C ASN A 108 12.64 9.61 -7.44
N LEU A 109 13.90 9.22 -7.69
CA LEU A 109 14.71 8.49 -6.74
C LEU A 109 15.38 9.47 -5.78
N VAL A 110 15.02 9.38 -4.50
CA VAL A 110 15.51 10.26 -3.44
C VAL A 110 16.44 9.47 -2.54
N LYS A 111 17.75 9.50 -2.83
CA LYS A 111 18.75 8.94 -1.92
C LYS A 111 18.85 9.81 -0.67
N ALA A 112 18.33 9.35 0.47
CA ALA A 112 18.30 10.13 1.72
C ALA A 112 18.18 9.25 2.98
N ASP A 113 18.80 9.70 4.07
CA ASP A 113 18.52 9.23 5.43
C ASP A 113 17.52 10.21 6.06
N THR A 114 16.28 9.75 6.25
CA THR A 114 15.16 10.55 6.75
C THR A 114 15.38 11.09 8.16
N THR A 115 16.25 10.46 8.96
CA THR A 115 16.61 10.94 10.30
C THR A 115 17.61 12.09 10.27
N LYS A 116 18.39 12.21 9.19
CA LYS A 116 19.43 13.24 9.03
C LYS A 116 18.97 14.42 8.19
N GLU A 117 18.18 14.16 7.16
CA GLU A 117 17.81 15.17 6.15
C GLU A 117 16.28 15.28 5.90
N PRO A 118 15.41 15.30 6.93
CA PRO A 118 13.96 15.24 6.73
C PRO A 118 13.42 16.42 5.90
N ALA A 119 14.00 17.61 6.05
CA ALA A 119 13.59 18.80 5.29
C ALA A 119 13.85 18.66 3.79
N ARG A 120 15.00 18.09 3.39
CA ARG A 120 15.34 17.85 1.98
C ARG A 120 14.41 16.81 1.36
N VAL A 121 14.11 15.74 2.11
CA VAL A 121 13.16 14.72 1.67
C VAL A 121 11.80 15.36 1.43
N LEU A 122 11.29 16.16 2.37
CA LEU A 122 9.99 16.79 2.25
C LEU A 122 9.92 17.84 1.13
N GLU A 123 10.98 18.63 0.92
CA GLU A 123 11.08 19.55 -0.22
C GLU A 123 11.03 18.80 -1.55
N THR A 124 11.66 17.63 -1.61
CA THR A 124 11.73 16.80 -2.82
C THR A 124 10.42 16.09 -3.13
N VAL A 125 9.77 15.50 -2.11
CA VAL A 125 8.50 14.78 -2.23
C VAL A 125 7.32 15.74 -2.39
N GLY A 126 7.42 16.93 -1.79
CA GLY A 126 6.38 17.94 -1.75
C GLY A 126 5.38 17.72 -0.61
N GLN A 127 5.05 18.81 0.09
CA GLN A 127 4.05 18.81 1.16
C GLN A 127 2.63 18.63 0.61
N GLY A 128 1.87 17.70 1.20
CA GLY A 128 0.50 17.41 0.81
C GLY A 128 0.32 16.92 -0.63
N LYS A 129 1.36 16.34 -1.25
CA LYS A 129 1.36 15.92 -2.66
C LYS A 129 1.09 14.44 -2.86
N ALA A 130 1.40 13.59 -1.88
CA ALA A 130 1.21 12.16 -2.01
C ALA A 130 -0.23 11.76 -1.69
N ARG A 131 -0.96 11.16 -2.63
CA ARG A 131 -2.28 10.58 -2.34
C ARG A 131 -2.18 9.23 -1.65
N LEU A 132 -1.08 8.51 -1.82
CA LEU A 132 -0.78 7.28 -1.09
C LEU A 132 0.70 7.32 -0.68
N PHE A 133 0.96 7.14 0.61
CA PHE A 133 2.30 7.18 1.20
C PHE A 133 2.55 5.88 1.96
N HIS A 134 3.51 5.08 1.51
CA HIS A 134 3.93 3.85 2.16
C HIS A 134 5.21 4.06 2.98
N VAL A 135 5.21 3.64 4.23
CA VAL A 135 6.36 3.72 5.16
C VAL A 135 6.82 2.30 5.46
N ASP A 136 7.99 1.96 4.91
CA ASP A 136 8.61 0.63 4.94
C ASP A 136 10.14 0.76 5.09
N GLY A 137 10.54 1.72 5.93
CA GLY A 137 11.93 2.10 6.15
C GLY A 137 12.66 1.21 7.16
N ASP A 138 13.39 1.83 8.08
CA ASP A 138 14.10 1.11 9.13
C ASP A 138 13.18 0.87 10.35
N HIS A 139 13.28 -0.32 10.95
CA HIS A 139 12.37 -0.77 12.01
C HIS A 139 12.70 -0.25 13.42
N ARG A 140 13.72 0.60 13.58
CA ARG A 140 14.05 1.24 14.86
C ARG A 140 13.14 2.42 15.13
N LEU A 141 12.77 2.63 16.39
CA LEU A 141 11.82 3.65 16.84
C LEU A 141 12.18 5.05 16.34
N THR A 142 13.46 5.41 16.39
CA THR A 142 13.92 6.74 15.94
C THR A 142 13.69 6.97 14.45
N HIS A 143 13.78 5.92 13.63
CA HIS A 143 13.52 5.99 12.19
C HIS A 143 12.03 6.07 11.91
N ILE A 144 11.22 5.20 12.53
CA ILE A 144 9.76 5.21 12.37
C ILE A 144 9.15 6.55 12.77
N LEU A 145 9.64 7.19 13.83
CA LEU A 145 9.16 8.53 14.23
C LEU A 145 9.54 9.62 13.20
N ALA A 146 10.73 9.54 12.61
CA ALA A 146 11.16 10.48 11.57
C ALA A 146 10.36 10.28 10.28
N ASP A 147 10.19 9.03 9.84
CA ASP A 147 9.43 8.66 8.65
C ASP A 147 7.95 9.04 8.79
N SER A 148 7.38 8.78 9.97
CA SER A 148 6.00 9.17 10.31
C SER A 148 5.77 10.67 10.15
N LYS A 149 6.72 11.50 10.57
CA LYS A 149 6.63 12.95 10.42
C LYS A 149 6.63 13.35 8.94
N ILE A 150 7.52 12.78 8.14
CA ILE A 150 7.57 13.04 6.69
C ILE A 150 6.27 12.59 6.03
N ALA A 151 5.79 11.38 6.34
CA ALA A 151 4.56 10.85 5.78
C ALA A 151 3.35 11.73 6.10
N LEU A 152 3.21 12.21 7.34
CA LEU A 152 2.14 13.12 7.74
C LEU A 152 2.18 14.46 6.99
N GLU A 153 3.37 15.03 6.75
CA GLU A 153 3.51 16.32 6.08
C GLU A 153 3.42 16.21 4.55
N ALA A 154 3.86 15.09 3.97
CA ALA A 154 3.87 14.85 2.53
C ALA A 154 2.53 14.32 2.00
N THR A 155 1.74 13.63 2.83
CA THR A 155 0.46 13.05 2.40
C THR A 155 -0.61 14.12 2.24
N SER A 156 -1.33 14.07 1.13
CA SER A 156 -2.49 14.92 0.85
C SER A 156 -3.53 14.81 1.98
N PRO A 157 -4.25 15.89 2.33
CA PRO A 157 -5.36 15.84 3.29
C PRO A 157 -6.45 14.81 2.97
N ASP A 158 -6.52 14.35 1.71
CA ASP A 158 -7.43 13.31 1.24
C ASP A 158 -6.75 11.94 1.04
N GLY A 159 -5.46 11.83 1.34
CA GLY A 159 -4.62 10.68 1.05
C GLY A 159 -4.74 9.52 2.05
N VAL A 160 -3.87 8.52 1.87
CA VAL A 160 -3.76 7.35 2.75
C VAL A 160 -2.29 7.14 3.12
N ILE A 161 -2.02 6.93 4.40
CA ILE A 161 -0.71 6.54 4.90
C ILE A 161 -0.75 5.05 5.25
N VAL A 162 0.23 4.30 4.78
CA VAL A 162 0.37 2.86 5.03
C VAL A 162 1.70 2.62 5.74
N PHE A 163 1.69 1.88 6.83
CA PHE A 163 2.90 1.46 7.53
C PHE A 163 3.08 -0.05 7.41
N ASP A 164 4.29 -0.50 7.10
CA ASP A 164 4.66 -1.91 7.18
C ASP A 164 4.95 -2.38 8.61
N ASP A 165 5.01 -3.69 8.80
CA ASP A 165 5.40 -4.41 10.02
C ASP A 165 4.66 -4.02 11.31
N VAL A 166 3.42 -3.54 11.19
CA VAL A 166 2.57 -3.25 12.36
C VAL A 166 2.27 -4.55 13.13
N PHE A 167 2.35 -4.49 14.45
CA PHE A 167 2.20 -5.62 15.38
C PHE A 167 3.15 -6.80 15.16
N SER A 168 4.21 -6.63 14.35
CA SER A 168 5.28 -7.61 14.24
C SER A 168 6.00 -7.78 15.58
N TYR A 169 5.99 -9.00 16.12
CA TYR A 169 6.72 -9.32 17.35
C TYR A 169 8.24 -9.28 17.15
N LEU A 170 8.72 -9.33 15.90
CA LEU A 170 10.14 -9.19 15.55
C LEU A 170 10.57 -7.72 15.53
N MET A 171 9.62 -6.79 15.36
CA MET A 171 9.86 -5.36 15.16
C MET A 171 8.90 -4.51 16.02
N PRO A 172 8.91 -4.69 17.35
CA PRO A 172 7.92 -4.05 18.23
C PRO A 172 8.01 -2.51 18.22
N GLU A 173 9.20 -1.96 17.96
CA GLU A 173 9.45 -0.52 17.86
C GLU A 173 8.65 0.15 16.73
N VAL A 174 8.31 -0.58 15.67
CA VAL A 174 7.44 -0.10 14.59
C VAL A 174 6.04 0.19 15.13
N THR A 175 5.48 -0.74 15.88
CA THR A 175 4.17 -0.58 16.50
C THR A 175 4.19 0.56 17.53
N GLU A 176 5.24 0.64 18.35
CA GLU A 176 5.41 1.72 19.31
C GLU A 176 5.43 3.09 18.61
N GLY A 177 6.19 3.24 17.53
CA GLY A 177 6.30 4.47 16.75
C GLY A 177 4.98 4.89 16.10
N ILE A 178 4.25 3.94 15.51
CA ILE A 178 2.92 4.18 14.91
C ILE A 178 1.94 4.63 15.99
N LEU A 179 1.82 3.88 17.09
CA LEU A 179 0.88 4.24 18.17
C LEU A 179 1.23 5.58 18.80
N THR A 180 2.51 5.87 18.99
CA THR A 180 2.99 7.17 19.50
C THR A 180 2.61 8.31 18.55
N THR A 181 2.80 8.11 17.25
CA THR A 181 2.50 9.12 16.22
C THR A 181 1.01 9.45 16.16
N PHE A 182 0.14 8.44 16.18
CA PHE A 182 -1.30 8.63 15.92
C PHE A 182 -2.16 8.77 17.19
N LYS A 183 -1.60 8.59 18.39
CA LYS A 183 -2.35 8.76 19.64
C LYS A 183 -2.92 10.18 19.77
N GLY A 184 -4.25 10.26 19.86
CA GLY A 184 -4.98 11.52 20.02
C GLY A 184 -5.11 12.36 18.74
N ARG A 185 -4.62 11.87 17.59
CA ARG A 185 -4.80 12.55 16.30
C ARG A 185 -6.23 12.37 15.78
N THR A 186 -6.68 13.34 14.99
CA THR A 186 -8.02 13.36 14.39
C THR A 186 -8.00 13.65 12.89
N ASP A 187 -6.85 13.99 12.32
CA ASP A 187 -6.66 14.30 10.91
C ASP A 187 -6.43 13.05 10.06
N PHE A 188 -5.73 12.05 10.60
CA PHE A 188 -5.60 10.71 10.04
C PHE A 188 -5.93 9.67 11.10
N VAL A 189 -6.81 8.73 10.76
CA VAL A 189 -7.36 7.73 11.68
C VAL A 189 -7.22 6.33 11.09
N PRO A 190 -7.12 5.27 11.93
CA PRO A 190 -7.03 3.89 11.44
C PRO A 190 -8.19 3.54 10.51
N LEU A 191 -7.87 2.97 9.35
CA LEU A 191 -8.81 2.49 8.33
C LEU A 191 -8.87 0.97 8.31
N ALA A 192 -7.70 0.34 8.12
CA ALA A 192 -7.57 -1.10 7.96
C ALA A 192 -6.27 -1.62 8.60
N LEU A 193 -6.27 -2.91 8.95
CA LEU A 193 -5.11 -3.71 9.32
C LEU A 193 -5.12 -4.98 8.48
N SER A 194 -4.03 -5.21 7.74
CA SER A 194 -3.68 -6.55 7.26
C SER A 194 -2.79 -7.24 8.32
N PRO A 195 -2.39 -8.51 8.13
CA PRO A 195 -1.48 -9.17 9.06
C PRO A 195 -0.16 -8.41 9.30
N ASN A 196 0.31 -7.62 8.33
CA ASN A 196 1.58 -6.90 8.41
C ASN A 196 1.44 -5.37 8.28
N LYS A 197 0.35 -4.82 7.70
CA LYS A 197 0.26 -3.37 7.42
C LYS A 197 -0.87 -2.67 8.14
N ALA A 198 -0.62 -1.43 8.56
CA ALA A 198 -1.64 -0.51 9.07
C ALA A 198 -1.92 0.63 8.09
N TYR A 199 -3.20 0.88 7.83
CA TYR A 199 -3.66 1.90 6.90
C TYR A 199 -4.36 3.01 7.68
N PHE A 200 -4.01 4.26 7.39
CA PHE A 200 -4.58 5.45 8.02
C PHE A 200 -5.10 6.40 6.94
N CYS A 201 -6.27 7.00 7.17
CA CYS A 201 -6.91 7.88 6.22
C CYS A 201 -7.66 9.01 6.94
N PRO A 202 -8.04 10.09 6.25
CA PRO A 202 -8.78 11.16 6.88
C PRO A 202 -10.23 10.74 7.20
N PRO A 203 -10.79 11.18 8.35
CA PRO A 203 -12.10 10.73 8.79
C PRO A 203 -13.24 10.93 7.78
N HIS A 204 -13.22 12.00 7.00
CA HIS A 204 -14.30 12.32 6.04
C HIS A 204 -14.32 11.39 4.82
N LEU A 205 -13.22 10.70 4.50
CA LEU A 205 -13.16 9.72 3.41
C LEU A 205 -13.17 8.26 3.90
N LYS A 206 -13.06 8.05 5.21
CA LYS A 206 -12.92 6.72 5.81
C LYS A 206 -14.00 5.74 5.38
N SER A 207 -15.27 6.11 5.45
CA SER A 207 -16.39 5.23 5.06
C SER A 207 -16.34 4.87 3.56
N ARG A 208 -15.87 5.79 2.72
CA ARG A 208 -15.69 5.53 1.29
C ARG A 208 -14.56 4.54 1.06
N TYR A 209 -13.39 4.77 1.64
CA TYR A 209 -12.25 3.88 1.48
C TYR A 209 -12.55 2.48 2.01
N ALA A 210 -13.23 2.38 3.15
CA ALA A 210 -13.71 1.11 3.69
C ALA A 210 -14.64 0.36 2.74
N ALA A 211 -15.62 1.04 2.13
CA ALA A 211 -16.54 0.40 1.19
C ALA A 211 -15.79 -0.25 0.02
N TYR A 212 -14.86 0.47 -0.61
CA TYR A 212 -14.06 -0.07 -1.72
C TYR A 212 -13.15 -1.22 -1.30
N VAL A 213 -12.49 -1.09 -0.15
CA VAL A 213 -11.64 -2.14 0.40
C VAL A 213 -12.45 -3.42 0.67
N ILE A 214 -13.68 -3.31 1.20
CA ILE A 214 -14.56 -4.47 1.42
C ILE A 214 -15.08 -5.04 0.11
N GLU A 215 -15.50 -4.20 -0.84
CA GLU A 215 -16.13 -4.65 -2.10
C GLU A 215 -15.13 -5.23 -3.12
N CYS A 216 -13.90 -4.72 -3.16
CA CYS A 216 -12.90 -5.13 -4.14
C CYS A 216 -12.10 -6.36 -3.69
N LEU A 217 -12.05 -6.62 -2.38
CA LEU A 217 -11.32 -7.76 -1.86
C LEU A 217 -12.13 -9.06 -1.95
N PRO A 218 -11.45 -10.21 -1.99
CA PRO A 218 -12.13 -11.49 -2.14
C PRO A 218 -12.99 -11.81 -0.91
N ASN A 219 -14.23 -12.23 -1.13
CA ASN A 219 -15.18 -12.61 -0.06
C ASN A 219 -14.71 -13.78 0.83
N ASN A 220 -13.57 -14.41 0.53
CA ASN A 220 -13.00 -15.51 1.31
C ASN A 220 -11.95 -15.05 2.34
N LEU A 221 -11.74 -13.74 2.49
CA LEU A 221 -10.97 -13.17 3.59
C LEU A 221 -11.84 -13.02 4.83
N ASP A 222 -11.36 -13.51 5.97
CA ASP A 222 -12.03 -13.25 7.24
C ASP A 222 -11.82 -11.76 7.56
N THR A 223 -12.90 -10.99 7.46
CA THR A 223 -12.91 -9.54 7.62
C THR A 223 -13.73 -9.20 8.85
N GLU A 224 -13.15 -8.48 9.79
CA GLU A 224 -13.82 -8.08 11.02
C GLU A 224 -13.67 -6.58 11.26
N VAL A 225 -14.55 -6.03 12.10
CA VAL A 225 -14.43 -4.66 12.58
C VAL A 225 -13.96 -4.69 14.03
N ARG A 226 -12.81 -4.08 14.29
CA ARG A 226 -12.18 -3.97 15.61
C ARG A 226 -12.04 -2.49 16.00
N ARG A 227 -11.34 -2.22 17.11
CA ARG A 227 -11.01 -0.85 17.54
C ARG A 227 -9.51 -0.65 17.68
N LEU A 228 -9.04 0.50 17.24
CA LEU A 228 -7.66 0.97 17.39
C LEU A 228 -7.68 2.49 17.51
N LEU A 229 -6.93 3.06 18.47
CA LEU A 229 -6.82 4.50 18.69
C LEU A 229 -8.18 5.22 18.74
N ASP A 230 -9.13 4.66 19.49
CA ASP A 230 -10.52 5.13 19.63
C ASP A 230 -11.40 5.10 18.36
N HIS A 231 -10.87 4.64 17.23
CA HIS A 231 -11.61 4.48 15.99
C HIS A 231 -11.95 3.01 15.69
N TRP A 232 -13.00 2.76 14.89
CA TRP A 232 -13.20 1.46 14.28
C TRP A 232 -12.11 1.19 13.24
N VAL A 233 -11.71 -0.07 13.05
CA VAL A 233 -10.72 -0.46 12.04
C VAL A 233 -11.12 -1.79 11.43
N ILE A 234 -10.97 -1.95 10.11
CA ILE A 234 -11.22 -3.22 9.44
C ILE A 234 -9.99 -4.09 9.59
N THR A 235 -10.13 -5.32 10.05
CA THR A 235 -9.01 -6.26 10.17
C THR A 235 -9.19 -7.42 9.21
N PHE A 236 -8.14 -7.75 8.48
CA PHE A 236 -8.11 -8.88 7.56
C PHE A 236 -7.27 -10.02 8.14
N SER A 237 -7.85 -11.21 8.22
CA SER A 237 -7.13 -12.45 8.50
C SER A 237 -6.79 -13.13 7.16
N ALA A 238 -5.54 -13.57 7.02
CA ALA A 238 -5.07 -14.34 5.87
C ALA A 238 -4.98 -15.85 6.20
N GLU A 239 -5.93 -16.40 6.96
CA GLU A 239 -5.97 -17.87 7.18
C GLU A 239 -6.27 -18.65 5.88
N LYS A 240 -6.71 -17.97 4.81
CA LYS A 240 -7.04 -18.56 3.49
C LYS A 240 -6.36 -17.80 2.34
N PRO A 241 -5.99 -18.47 1.24
CA PRO A 241 -5.36 -17.82 0.09
C PRO A 241 -6.25 -16.72 -0.51
N VAL A 242 -5.69 -15.54 -0.71
CA VAL A 242 -6.36 -14.38 -1.35
C VAL A 242 -6.52 -14.67 -2.84
N VAL A 243 -7.75 -14.62 -3.37
CA VAL A 243 -8.02 -14.74 -4.81
C VAL A 243 -8.62 -13.43 -5.32
N LEU A 244 -7.80 -12.53 -5.87
CA LEU A 244 -8.28 -11.26 -6.45
C LEU A 244 -9.37 -11.53 -7.50
N ARG A 245 -10.60 -11.06 -7.26
CA ARG A 245 -11.71 -11.16 -8.22
C ARG A 245 -11.97 -9.80 -8.85
N TYR A 246 -11.75 -9.69 -10.15
CA TYR A 246 -12.22 -8.56 -10.94
C TYR A 246 -13.68 -8.80 -11.34
N PHE A 247 -14.58 -7.88 -11.00
CA PHE A 247 -15.96 -7.88 -11.50
C PHE A 247 -16.09 -6.85 -12.61
N ASP A 248 -16.06 -7.31 -13.86
CA ASP A 248 -16.54 -6.49 -14.97
C ASP A 248 -18.06 -6.55 -14.95
N LYS A 249 -18.72 -5.45 -14.54
CA LYS A 249 -20.19 -5.35 -14.57
C LYS A 249 -20.66 -5.05 -16.00
N MET A 250 -20.52 -6.02 -16.90
CA MET A 250 -21.27 -6.06 -18.16
C MET A 250 -21.49 -7.52 -18.57
N GLY A 251 -22.75 -7.93 -18.68
CA GLY A 251 -23.13 -9.31 -18.99
C GLY A 251 -22.82 -9.73 -20.43
N GLY A 252 -22.52 -11.02 -20.57
CA GLY A 252 -22.37 -11.72 -21.85
C GLY A 252 -21.61 -13.02 -21.64
N GLY A 253 -22.30 -14.15 -21.68
CA GLY A 253 -21.78 -15.44 -21.21
C GLY A 253 -20.72 -16.10 -22.09
N GLY A 254 -20.10 -17.14 -21.52
CA GLY A 254 -19.15 -18.02 -22.21
C GLY A 254 -18.02 -18.43 -21.28
N GLY A 255 -18.12 -19.63 -20.69
CA GLY A 255 -17.31 -20.05 -19.56
C GLY A 255 -15.89 -20.51 -19.89
N GLU A 256 -15.02 -20.38 -18.90
CA GLU A 256 -14.16 -21.44 -18.40
C GLU A 256 -13.86 -21.14 -16.92
N VAL A 257 -14.75 -21.62 -16.04
CA VAL A 257 -14.55 -21.56 -14.60
C VAL A 257 -13.62 -22.70 -14.23
N LEU A 258 -12.40 -22.37 -13.81
CA LEU A 258 -11.49 -23.32 -13.16
C LEU A 258 -12.14 -23.77 -11.84
N HIS A 259 -12.79 -24.93 -11.88
CA HIS A 259 -13.37 -25.56 -10.70
C HIS A 259 -12.28 -25.96 -9.71
N ARG A 260 -12.38 -25.47 -8.47
CA ARG A 260 -11.92 -26.20 -7.29
C ARG A 260 -13.03 -26.20 -6.23
N ASN A 261 -13.42 -27.42 -5.86
CA ASN A 261 -14.40 -27.74 -4.81
C ASN A 261 -13.90 -27.27 -3.43
N ILE A 262 -14.70 -26.50 -2.68
CA ILE A 262 -14.58 -26.40 -1.21
C ILE A 262 -15.98 -26.25 -0.53
N GLN A 263 -16.42 -27.36 0.10
CA GLN A 263 -17.25 -27.50 1.33
C GLN A 263 -18.66 -26.86 1.50
N GLY A 264 -19.44 -26.66 0.44
CA GLY A 264 -20.89 -26.93 0.43
C GLY A 264 -21.82 -26.48 1.58
N ARG A 265 -21.80 -25.22 2.06
CA ARG A 265 -22.89 -24.67 2.91
C ARG A 265 -23.25 -23.23 2.55
N ASN A 266 -24.55 -22.93 2.50
CA ASN A 266 -25.09 -21.57 2.40
C ASN A 266 -25.30 -20.99 3.81
N ILE A 267 -24.91 -19.72 4.02
CA ILE A 267 -25.24 -18.95 5.23
C ILE A 267 -25.72 -17.56 4.79
N ASP A 268 -26.95 -17.20 5.17
CA ASP A 268 -27.51 -15.86 5.05
C ASP A 268 -27.16 -15.03 6.31
N PHE A 269 -26.81 -13.76 6.15
CA PHE A 269 -26.64 -12.82 7.26
C PHE A 269 -27.62 -11.65 7.16
N SER A 270 -28.34 -11.41 8.25
CA SER A 270 -29.09 -10.18 8.48
C SER A 270 -28.17 -9.10 9.06
N LEU A 271 -28.21 -7.89 8.50
CA LEU A 271 -27.51 -6.72 9.02
C LEU A 271 -28.14 -6.27 10.37
N PRO A 272 -27.35 -5.91 11.39
CA PRO A 272 -27.87 -5.21 12.58
C PRO A 272 -28.24 -3.74 12.25
N PRO A 273 -29.11 -3.12 13.07
CA PRO A 273 -29.69 -1.79 12.80
C PRO A 273 -28.67 -0.65 12.72
#